data_AF-A0A528BME0-F1
#
_entry.id   AF-A0A528BME0-F1
#
_cell.length_a   1.000
_cell.length_b   1.000
_cell.length_c   1.000
_cell.angle_alpha   90.00
_cell.angle_beta   90.00
_cell.angle_gamma   90.00
#
_symmetry.space_group_name_H-M   'P 1'
#
loop_
_entity.id
_entity.type
_entity.pdbx_description
1 polymer ?
#
loop_
_entity_poly.entity_id
_entity_poly.type
_entity_poly.pdbx_seq_one_letter_code
_entity_poly.pdbx_strand_id
1 'polypeptide(L)'
;MVITPVVGYLLLLNEEVVPLAEIDDRFRLISSELPWRLMLVYYGSFFTGIAAAVYQIWCPRIVKKYDSAIEYVGAEFNFFWDRDHFSYKLQQVRERLQAVPLWQQQLVGVRHLAEKLTARAKDEKEAGNHLTQAMTGWWHLADNDHLQARRAFCVLGAIGGTLLAIPSVWTFFEVTISAISNVFWK
;
A
#
# COMPACT_ATOMS: atom_id res chain seq x y z
N MET A 1 -11.62 1.18 -6.49
CA MET A 1 -11.71 2.64 -6.21
C MET A 1 -10.83 3.37 -7.21
N VAL A 2 -11.39 3.87 -8.31
CA VAL A 2 -10.69 4.74 -9.30
C VAL A 2 -11.57 5.94 -9.70
N ILE A 3 -12.52 6.32 -8.85
CA ILE A 3 -13.46 7.42 -9.13
C ILE A 3 -12.83 8.78 -8.77
N THR A 4 -11.92 8.79 -7.80
CA THR A 4 -11.29 10.01 -7.25
C THR A 4 -10.57 10.89 -8.28
N PRO A 5 -9.80 10.35 -9.25
CA PRO A 5 -9.11 11.18 -10.25
C PRO A 5 -10.09 11.87 -11.22
N VAL A 6 -11.20 11.22 -11.55
CA VAL A 6 -12.21 11.75 -12.50
C VAL A 6 -12.91 12.97 -11.93
N VAL A 7 -13.22 12.95 -10.63
CA VAL A 7 -13.84 14.08 -9.93
C VAL A 7 -12.88 15.28 -9.87
N GLY A 8 -11.59 15.03 -9.61
CA GLY A 8 -10.57 16.09 -9.64
C GLY A 8 -10.38 16.71 -11.02
N TYR A 9 -10.47 15.90 -12.07
CA TYR A 9 -10.38 16.35 -13.46
C TYR A 9 -11.59 17.20 -13.87
N LEU A 10 -12.81 16.78 -13.48
CA LEU A 10 -14.06 17.52 -13.73
C LEU A 10 -14.09 18.86 -12.99
N LEU A 11 -13.48 18.96 -11.81
CA LEU A 11 -13.35 20.20 -11.05
C LEU A 11 -12.38 21.20 -11.69
N LEU A 12 -11.33 20.73 -12.36
CA LEU A 12 -10.29 21.60 -12.95
C LEU A 12 -10.58 22.04 -14.39
N LEU A 13 -11.27 21.21 -15.18
CA LEU A 13 -11.53 21.48 -16.60
C LEU A 13 -12.86 22.15 -16.88
N ASN A 14 -13.72 22.28 -15.88
CA ASN A 14 -15.02 22.89 -16.09
C ASN A 14 -15.02 24.33 -15.56
N GLU A 15 -14.60 25.25 -16.43
CA GLU A 15 -14.72 26.69 -16.20
C GLU A 15 -16.19 27.10 -15.92
N GLU A 16 -17.18 26.31 -16.37
CA GLU A 16 -18.60 26.56 -16.08
C GLU A 16 -19.04 26.12 -14.67
N VAL A 17 -18.24 25.32 -13.95
CA VAL A 17 -18.58 24.92 -12.56
C VAL A 17 -18.11 25.97 -11.55
N VAL A 18 -17.12 26.80 -11.92
CA VAL A 18 -16.64 27.93 -11.12
C VAL A 18 -17.77 28.91 -10.76
N PRO A 19 -18.63 29.39 -11.69
CA PRO A 19 -19.74 30.25 -11.34
C PRO A 19 -20.84 29.54 -10.53
N LEU A 20 -21.00 28.21 -10.65
CA LEU A 20 -21.92 27.44 -9.81
C LEU A 20 -21.47 27.39 -8.34
N ALA A 21 -20.16 27.43 -8.08
CA ALA A 21 -19.60 27.54 -6.73
C ALA A 21 -19.73 28.96 -6.14
N GLU A 22 -19.91 29.99 -6.96
CA GLU A 22 -20.16 31.37 -6.50
C GLU A 22 -21.61 31.62 -6.03
N ILE A 23 -22.56 30.74 -6.40
CA ILE A 23 -24.00 30.94 -6.13
C ILE A 23 -24.36 30.78 -4.64
N ASP A 24 -23.56 30.04 -3.85
CA ASP A 24 -23.80 29.85 -2.43
C ASP A 24 -22.74 30.59 -1.61
N ASP A 25 -23.17 31.60 -0.83
CA ASP A 25 -22.30 32.44 -0.01
C ASP A 25 -21.41 31.63 0.96
N ARG A 26 -21.79 30.38 1.28
CA ARG A 26 -20.97 29.46 2.08
C ARG A 26 -19.68 29.01 1.38
N PHE A 27 -19.66 28.99 0.05
CA PHE A 27 -18.50 28.63 -0.76
C PHE A 27 -17.67 29.84 -1.18
N ARG A 28 -18.20 31.06 -0.99
CA ARG A 28 -17.52 32.32 -1.31
C ARG A 28 -16.23 32.52 -0.52
N LEU A 29 -16.23 32.07 0.74
CA LEU A 29 -15.05 32.05 1.62
C LEU A 29 -13.93 31.12 1.11
N ILE A 30 -14.31 30.13 0.31
CA ILE A 30 -13.38 29.23 -0.37
C ILE A 30 -12.92 29.91 -1.66
N SER A 31 -13.82 30.51 -2.45
CA SER A 31 -13.57 31.03 -3.82
C SER A 31 -12.51 32.13 -3.96
N SER A 32 -12.33 32.99 -2.95
CA SER A 32 -11.50 34.19 -3.10
C SER A 32 -9.98 33.95 -3.07
N GLU A 33 -9.51 32.80 -2.53
CA GLU A 33 -8.07 32.48 -2.41
C GLU A 33 -7.69 31.14 -3.06
N LEU A 34 -8.56 30.64 -3.94
CA LEU A 34 -8.65 29.22 -4.28
C LEU A 34 -7.62 28.60 -5.26
N PRO A 35 -6.80 29.32 -6.05
CA PRO A 35 -6.03 28.62 -7.09
C PRO A 35 -5.04 27.60 -6.51
N TRP A 36 -4.34 27.94 -5.43
CA TRP A 36 -3.29 27.06 -4.90
C TRP A 36 -3.85 25.89 -4.08
N ARG A 37 -4.92 26.09 -3.29
CA ARG A 37 -5.50 25.01 -2.47
C ARG A 37 -6.13 23.93 -3.33
N LEU A 38 -6.88 24.33 -4.36
CA LEU A 38 -7.48 23.38 -5.29
C LEU A 38 -6.39 22.60 -6.06
N MET A 39 -5.31 23.29 -6.46
CA MET A 39 -4.14 22.63 -7.06
C MET A 39 -3.51 21.60 -6.13
N LEU A 40 -3.31 21.91 -4.84
CA LEU A 40 -2.75 20.95 -3.88
C LEU A 40 -3.65 19.72 -3.70
N VAL A 41 -4.97 19.93 -3.60
CA VAL A 41 -5.94 18.83 -3.51
C VAL A 41 -5.90 17.97 -4.77
N TYR A 42 -5.85 18.60 -5.94
CA TYR A 42 -5.75 17.89 -7.21
C TYR A 42 -4.47 17.06 -7.30
N TYR A 43 -3.29 17.68 -7.16
CA TYR A 43 -2.02 16.96 -7.26
C TYR A 43 -1.89 15.90 -6.16
N GLY A 44 -2.34 16.19 -4.94
CA GLY A 44 -2.36 15.22 -3.86
C GLY A 44 -3.22 13.98 -4.17
N SER A 45 -4.43 14.19 -4.70
CA SER A 45 -5.31 13.10 -5.14
C SER A 45 -4.73 12.33 -6.34
N PHE A 46 -4.05 13.02 -7.25
CA PHE A 46 -3.38 12.42 -8.39
C PHE A 46 -2.22 11.51 -7.97
N PHE A 47 -1.31 12.00 -7.12
CA PHE A 47 -0.18 11.21 -6.62
C PHE A 47 -0.63 10.00 -5.79
N THR A 48 -1.65 10.16 -4.94
CA THR A 48 -2.23 9.02 -4.20
C THR A 48 -2.90 8.01 -5.14
N GLY A 49 -3.57 8.47 -6.20
CA GLY A 49 -4.10 7.61 -7.25
C GLY A 49 -3.03 6.82 -8.01
N ILE A 50 -1.93 7.48 -8.40
CA ILE A 50 -0.77 6.81 -9.01
C ILE A 50 -0.19 5.80 -8.03
N ALA A 51 0.05 6.17 -6.77
CA ALA A 51 0.57 5.26 -5.75
C ALA A 51 -0.31 4.00 -5.64
N ALA A 52 -1.63 4.16 -5.58
CA ALA A 52 -2.56 3.03 -5.56
C ALA A 52 -2.44 2.16 -6.83
N ALA A 53 -2.31 2.76 -8.02
CA ALA A 53 -2.11 2.02 -9.27
C ALA A 53 -0.77 1.25 -9.30
N VAL A 54 0.32 1.89 -8.87
CA VAL A 54 1.65 1.28 -8.69
C VAL A 54 1.55 0.05 -7.79
N TYR A 55 0.88 0.17 -6.64
CA TYR A 55 0.65 -0.93 -5.72
C TYR A 55 -0.21 -2.04 -6.38
N GLN A 56 -1.26 -1.69 -7.11
CA GLN A 56 -2.12 -2.67 -7.77
C GLN A 56 -1.47 -3.39 -8.95
N ILE A 57 -0.54 -2.78 -9.66
CA ILE A 57 0.11 -3.41 -10.81
C ILE A 57 1.29 -4.28 -10.36
N TRP A 58 2.13 -3.78 -9.44
CA TRP A 58 3.40 -4.43 -9.11
C TRP A 58 3.39 -5.24 -7.82
N CYS A 59 2.42 -5.05 -6.91
CA CYS A 59 2.38 -5.86 -5.69
C CYS A 59 1.89 -7.29 -6.00
N PRO A 60 2.64 -8.34 -5.60
CA PRO A 60 2.25 -9.71 -5.86
C PRO A 60 0.95 -10.07 -5.14
N ARG A 61 0.15 -10.95 -5.77
CA ARG A 61 -1.18 -11.32 -5.30
C ARG A 61 -1.18 -11.90 -3.88
N ILE A 62 -0.12 -12.60 -3.49
CA ILE A 62 0.00 -13.20 -2.15
C ILE A 62 0.07 -12.12 -1.07
N VAL A 63 0.88 -11.07 -1.28
CA VAL A 63 1.03 -9.96 -0.33
C VAL A 63 -0.22 -9.08 -0.29
N LYS A 64 -0.97 -8.99 -1.40
CA LYS A 64 -2.28 -8.31 -1.40
C LYS A 64 -3.36 -9.09 -0.66
N LYS A 65 -3.29 -10.43 -0.68
CA LYS A 65 -4.30 -11.30 -0.07
C LYS A 65 -4.05 -11.48 1.43
N TYR A 66 -2.79 -11.47 1.86
CA TYR A 66 -2.37 -11.72 3.24
C TYR A 66 -1.48 -10.59 3.73
N ASP A 67 -1.89 -9.95 4.82
CA ASP A 67 -1.17 -8.81 5.39
C ASP A 67 0.14 -9.25 6.08
N SER A 68 0.20 -10.50 6.53
CA SER A 68 1.39 -11.06 7.18
C SER A 68 1.69 -12.50 6.75
N ALA A 69 2.96 -12.91 6.93
CA ALA A 69 3.37 -14.30 6.74
C ALA A 69 2.60 -15.26 7.67
N ILE A 70 2.28 -14.83 8.89
CA ILE A 70 1.53 -15.64 9.87
C ILE A 70 0.12 -15.91 9.37
N GLU A 71 -0.55 -14.89 8.83
CA GLU A 71 -1.88 -15.02 8.26
C GLU A 71 -1.87 -15.93 7.01
N TYR A 72 -0.86 -15.76 6.14
CA TYR A 72 -0.68 -16.63 4.98
C TYR A 72 -0.49 -18.10 5.37
N VAL A 73 0.40 -18.37 6.34
CA VAL A 73 0.61 -19.73 6.85
C VAL A 73 -0.70 -20.24 7.44
N GLY A 74 -1.32 -19.53 8.37
CA GLY A 74 -2.55 -19.98 9.03
C GLY A 74 -3.68 -20.30 8.05
N ALA A 75 -3.82 -19.52 6.97
CA ALA A 75 -4.88 -19.72 5.98
C ALA A 75 -4.61 -20.88 5.01
N GLU A 76 -3.36 -21.07 4.58
CA GLU A 76 -3.01 -22.01 3.51
C GLU A 76 -2.30 -23.29 4.01
N PHE A 77 -1.96 -23.37 5.31
CA PHE A 77 -1.20 -24.49 5.88
C PHE A 77 -1.85 -25.85 5.62
N ASN A 78 -3.16 -25.97 5.89
CA ASN A 78 -3.90 -27.22 5.72
C ASN A 78 -3.93 -27.70 4.27
N PHE A 79 -3.91 -26.77 3.30
CA PHE A 79 -3.90 -27.11 1.87
C PHE A 79 -2.54 -27.70 1.46
N PHE A 80 -1.45 -27.12 1.95
CA PHE A 80 -0.08 -27.58 1.65
C PHE A 80 0.41 -28.72 2.56
N TRP A 81 -0.38 -29.15 3.53
CA TRP A 81 -0.05 -30.27 4.41
C TRP A 81 -0.02 -31.62 3.66
N ASP A 82 -0.81 -31.73 2.60
CA ASP A 82 -0.83 -32.93 1.76
C ASP A 82 0.55 -33.16 1.12
N ARG A 83 0.99 -34.42 1.05
CA ARG A 83 2.37 -34.80 0.73
C ARG A 83 2.81 -34.30 -0.64
N ASP A 84 1.92 -34.36 -1.62
CA ASP A 84 2.19 -33.94 -2.98
C ASP A 84 2.34 -32.41 -3.05
N HIS A 85 1.42 -31.67 -2.42
CA HIS A 85 1.48 -30.20 -2.33
C HIS A 85 2.67 -29.70 -1.52
N PHE A 86 3.03 -30.39 -0.45
CA PHE A 86 4.20 -30.10 0.37
C PHE A 86 5.48 -30.16 -0.46
N SER A 87 5.68 -31.27 -1.18
CA SER A 87 6.87 -31.46 -2.02
C SER A 87 6.96 -30.43 -3.15
N TYR A 88 5.82 -30.13 -3.79
CA TYR A 88 5.73 -29.08 -4.80
C TYR A 88 6.09 -27.71 -4.23
N LYS A 89 5.57 -27.35 -3.06
CA LYS A 89 5.84 -26.05 -2.45
C LYS A 89 7.31 -25.89 -2.04
N LEU A 90 7.91 -26.96 -1.50
CA LEU A 90 9.34 -27.00 -1.20
C LEU A 90 10.20 -26.77 -2.44
N GLN A 91 9.88 -27.46 -3.54
CA GLN A 91 10.60 -27.29 -4.81
C GLN A 91 10.47 -25.85 -5.32
N GLN A 92 9.27 -25.28 -5.28
CA GLN A 92 9.00 -23.91 -5.73
C GLN A 92 9.81 -22.88 -4.93
N VAL A 93 9.88 -23.03 -3.61
CA VAL A 93 10.71 -22.18 -2.73
C VAL A 93 12.18 -22.34 -3.05
N ARG A 94 12.65 -23.57 -3.28
CA ARG A 94 14.04 -23.86 -3.60
C ARG A 94 14.48 -23.24 -4.92
N GLU A 95 13.69 -23.41 -5.97
CA GLU A 95 13.95 -22.82 -7.30
C GLU A 95 14.00 -21.30 -7.20
N ARG A 96 13.07 -20.69 -6.46
CA ARG A 96 13.05 -19.23 -6.29
C ARG A 96 14.25 -18.75 -5.47
N LEU A 97 14.64 -19.46 -4.42
CA LEU A 97 15.84 -19.13 -3.65
C LEU A 97 17.09 -19.14 -4.52
N GLN A 98 17.24 -20.12 -5.41
CA GLN A 98 18.38 -20.21 -6.33
C GLN A 98 18.41 -19.05 -7.35
N ALA A 99 17.24 -18.56 -7.76
CA ALA A 99 17.13 -17.42 -8.68
C ALA A 99 17.43 -16.07 -8.01
N VAL A 100 17.31 -15.97 -6.68
CA VAL A 100 17.44 -14.71 -5.92
C VAL A 100 18.90 -14.48 -5.50
N PRO A 101 19.45 -13.26 -5.66
CA PRO A 101 20.81 -12.94 -5.22
C PRO A 101 21.07 -13.20 -3.74
N LEU A 102 22.29 -13.63 -3.39
CA LEU A 102 22.68 -13.96 -2.01
C LEU A 102 22.44 -12.83 -0.99
N TRP A 103 22.71 -11.57 -1.38
CA TRP A 103 22.49 -10.42 -0.49
C TRP A 103 21.02 -10.26 -0.11
N GLN A 104 20.11 -10.58 -1.03
CA GLN A 104 18.67 -10.53 -0.80
C GLN A 104 18.22 -11.70 0.07
N GLN A 105 18.80 -12.90 -0.08
CA GLN A 105 18.53 -14.04 0.80
C GLN A 105 18.95 -13.76 2.26
N GLN A 106 20.05 -13.03 2.47
CA GLN A 106 20.52 -12.63 3.80
C GLN A 106 19.60 -11.61 4.46
N LEU A 107 19.20 -10.57 3.74
CA LEU A 107 18.27 -9.53 4.23
C LEU A 107 16.95 -10.12 4.74
N VAL A 108 16.46 -11.13 4.03
CA VAL A 108 15.17 -11.74 4.31
C VAL A 108 15.29 -12.89 5.35
N GLY A 109 16.50 -13.21 5.81
CA GLY A 109 16.74 -14.26 6.80
C GLY A 109 16.48 -15.69 6.27
N VAL A 110 16.36 -15.85 4.95
CA VAL A 110 15.97 -17.11 4.30
C VAL A 110 17.17 -17.98 3.93
N ARG A 111 18.40 -17.50 4.16
CA ARG A 111 19.62 -18.24 3.84
C ARG A 111 19.67 -19.61 4.51
N HIS A 112 19.36 -19.68 5.81
CA HIS A 112 19.31 -20.94 6.56
C HIS A 112 18.14 -21.84 6.17
N LEU A 113 17.15 -21.29 5.46
CA LEU A 113 16.02 -22.06 4.95
C LEU A 113 16.50 -23.05 3.90
N ALA A 114 17.35 -22.63 2.96
CA ALA A 114 17.85 -23.51 1.91
C ALA A 114 18.52 -24.77 2.48
N GLU A 115 19.33 -24.61 3.53
CA GLU A 115 19.97 -25.71 4.24
C GLU A 115 18.94 -26.61 4.95
N LYS A 116 18.00 -26.02 5.70
CA LYS A 116 16.96 -26.77 6.43
C LYS A 116 16.01 -27.53 5.51
N LEU A 117 15.65 -26.97 4.35
CA LEU A 117 14.77 -27.63 3.38
C LEU A 117 15.44 -28.83 2.70
N THR A 118 16.77 -28.93 2.71
CA THR A 118 17.47 -30.12 2.21
C THR A 118 17.54 -31.25 3.22
N ALA A 119 17.34 -30.96 4.51
CA ALA A 119 17.27 -31.99 5.54
C ALA A 119 15.92 -32.72 5.45
N ARG A 120 15.99 -34.06 5.41
CA ARG A 120 14.79 -34.91 5.47
C ARG A 120 14.21 -34.83 6.89
N ALA A 121 12.96 -34.40 7.01
CA ALA A 121 12.24 -34.42 8.28
C ALA A 121 12.17 -35.86 8.82
N LYS A 122 12.47 -36.02 10.11
CA LYS A 122 12.47 -37.31 10.80
C LYS A 122 11.11 -37.63 11.41
N ASP A 123 10.35 -36.60 11.79
CA ASP A 123 9.02 -36.72 12.36
C ASP A 123 8.01 -35.73 11.72
N GLU A 124 6.72 -35.95 12.00
CA GLU A 124 5.62 -35.13 11.49
C GLU A 124 5.69 -33.69 12.01
N LYS A 125 6.16 -33.50 13.25
CA LYS A 125 6.31 -32.18 13.87
C LYS A 125 7.39 -31.34 13.17
N GLU A 126 8.52 -31.94 12.83
CA GLU A 126 9.61 -31.34 12.05
C GLU A 126 9.16 -31.04 10.63
N ALA A 127 8.34 -31.91 10.01
CA ALA A 127 7.72 -31.63 8.72
C ALA A 127 6.80 -30.40 8.77
N GLY A 128 5.98 -30.26 9.81
CA GLY A 128 5.17 -29.05 10.08
C GLY A 128 5.99 -27.78 10.23
N ASN A 129 7.09 -27.86 10.97
CA ASN A 129 8.02 -26.74 11.11
C ASN A 129 8.69 -26.39 9.78
N HIS A 130 9.09 -27.40 8.99
CA HIS A 130 9.70 -27.19 7.67
C HIS A 130 8.70 -26.53 6.70
N LEU A 131 7.45 -26.98 6.67
CA LEU A 131 6.40 -26.37 5.86
C LEU A 131 6.18 -24.91 6.26
N THR A 132 6.01 -24.66 7.56
CA THR A 132 5.80 -23.32 8.11
C THR A 132 6.94 -22.37 7.72
N GLN A 133 8.19 -22.83 7.85
CA GLN A 133 9.36 -22.06 7.44
C GLN A 133 9.41 -21.85 5.93
N ALA A 134 9.07 -22.86 5.13
CA ALA A 134 9.02 -22.77 3.66
C ALA A 134 7.98 -21.74 3.20
N MET A 135 6.79 -21.79 3.77
CA MET A 135 5.69 -20.86 3.48
C MET A 135 6.02 -19.43 3.94
N THR A 136 6.57 -19.29 5.14
CA THR A 136 7.04 -17.98 5.65
C THR A 136 8.12 -17.40 4.73
N GLY A 137 9.12 -18.20 4.36
CA GLY A 137 10.17 -17.81 3.43
C GLY A 137 9.62 -17.42 2.06
N TRP A 138 8.67 -18.18 1.52
CA TRP A 138 7.98 -17.86 0.27
C TRP A 138 7.29 -16.49 0.32
N TRP A 139 6.54 -16.23 1.40
CA TRP A 139 5.84 -14.96 1.57
C TRP A 139 6.82 -13.80 1.62
N HIS A 140 7.91 -13.92 2.39
CA HIS A 140 8.90 -12.85 2.46
C HIS A 140 9.69 -12.65 1.15
N LEU A 141 9.97 -13.73 0.41
CA LEU A 141 10.58 -13.60 -0.91
C LEU A 141 9.65 -12.86 -1.87
N ALA A 142 8.35 -13.16 -1.86
CA ALA A 142 7.36 -12.43 -2.64
C ALA A 142 7.25 -10.96 -2.20
N ASP A 143 7.27 -10.70 -0.88
CA ASP A 143 7.21 -9.33 -0.33
C ASP A 143 8.41 -8.46 -0.74
N ASN A 144 9.58 -9.09 -0.96
CA ASN A 144 10.81 -8.40 -1.35
C ASN A 144 11.05 -8.37 -2.88
N ASP A 145 10.20 -8.99 -3.70
CA ASP A 145 10.45 -9.14 -5.14
C ASP A 145 10.45 -7.79 -5.89
N HIS A 146 9.63 -6.84 -5.41
CA HIS A 146 9.47 -5.53 -6.02
C HIS A 146 9.73 -4.38 -5.03
N LEU A 147 10.86 -4.45 -4.32
CA LEU A 147 11.31 -3.40 -3.38
C LEU A 147 11.30 -1.99 -3.99
N GLN A 148 11.69 -1.85 -5.26
CA GLN A 148 11.68 -0.56 -5.95
C GLN A 148 10.26 -0.01 -6.13
N ALA A 149 9.31 -0.85 -6.54
CA ALA A 149 7.91 -0.44 -6.69
C ALA A 149 7.31 -0.05 -5.33
N ARG A 150 7.67 -0.76 -4.25
CA ARG A 150 7.24 -0.42 -2.89
C ARG A 150 7.81 0.91 -2.42
N ARG A 151 9.09 1.18 -2.69
CA ARG A 151 9.69 2.50 -2.42
C ARG A 151 8.99 3.60 -3.21
N ALA A 152 8.72 3.39 -4.49
CA ALA A 152 7.98 4.33 -5.32
C ALA A 152 6.58 4.58 -4.76
N PHE A 153 5.86 3.52 -4.36
CA PHE A 153 4.57 3.63 -3.68
C PHE A 153 4.64 4.47 -2.41
N CYS A 154 5.61 4.19 -1.53
CA CYS A 154 5.77 4.94 -0.27
C CYS A 154 6.08 6.42 -0.52
N VAL A 155 6.96 6.73 -1.48
CA VAL A 155 7.33 8.11 -1.81
C VAL A 155 6.15 8.86 -2.43
N LEU A 156 5.48 8.27 -3.41
CA LEU A 156 4.30 8.87 -4.06
C LEU A 156 3.15 9.06 -3.07
N GLY A 157 2.92 8.07 -2.22
CA GLY A 157 1.91 8.12 -1.15
C GLY A 157 2.22 9.21 -0.12
N ALA A 158 3.49 9.34 0.28
CA ALA A 158 3.92 10.40 1.20
C ALA A 158 3.74 11.79 0.58
N ILE A 159 4.20 12.00 -0.65
CA ILE A 159 4.03 13.27 -1.38
C ILE A 159 2.54 13.60 -1.50
N GLY A 160 1.74 12.65 -1.98
CA GLY A 160 0.30 12.85 -2.15
C GLY A 160 -0.42 13.15 -0.82
N GLY A 161 -0.08 12.41 0.24
CA GLY A 161 -0.62 12.63 1.58
C GLY A 161 -0.25 13.99 2.16
N THR A 162 1.00 14.43 2.01
CA THR A 162 1.45 15.76 2.45
C THR A 162 0.72 16.87 1.70
N LEU A 163 0.58 16.76 0.38
CA LEU A 163 -0.14 17.76 -0.43
C LEU A 163 -1.63 17.86 -0.04
N LEU A 164 -2.26 16.76 0.38
CA LEU A 164 -3.64 16.78 0.89
C LEU A 164 -3.73 17.32 2.32
N ALA A 165 -2.74 17.04 3.16
CA ALA A 165 -2.73 17.44 4.56
C ALA A 165 -2.59 18.96 4.73
N ILE A 166 -1.75 19.63 3.94
CA ILE A 166 -1.52 21.08 4.02
C ILE A 166 -2.82 21.90 3.94
N PRO A 167 -3.63 21.81 2.87
CA PRO A 167 -4.87 22.59 2.76
C PRO A 167 -5.92 22.14 3.79
N SER A 168 -5.92 20.87 4.18
CA SER A 168 -6.86 20.33 5.20
C SER A 168 -6.60 20.94 6.57
N VAL A 169 -5.34 20.95 7.00
CA VAL A 169 -4.91 21.56 8.28
C VAL A 169 -5.16 23.06 8.26
N TRP A 170 -4.85 23.73 7.14
CA TRP A 170 -5.10 25.17 7.01
C TRP A 170 -6.59 25.52 7.12
N THR A 171 -7.44 24.82 6.37
CA THR A 171 -8.90 25.01 6.41
C THR A 171 -9.45 24.76 7.81
N PHE A 172 -8.93 23.75 8.52
CA PHE A 172 -9.31 23.48 9.91
C PHE A 172 -9.00 24.66 10.84
N PHE A 173 -7.82 25.28 10.71
CA PHE A 173 -7.47 26.46 11.50
C PHE A 173 -8.35 27.67 11.17
N GLU A 174 -8.62 27.94 9.89
CA GLU A 174 -9.50 29.06 9.49
C GLU A 174 -10.91 28.93 10.04
N VAL A 175 -11.49 27.74 9.94
CA VAL A 175 -12.83 27.46 10.49
C VAL A 175 -12.83 27.60 12.01
N THR A 176 -11.80 27.11 12.68
CA THR A 176 -11.67 27.20 14.15
C THR A 176 -11.55 28.66 14.61
N ILE A 177 -10.69 29.44 13.96
CA ILE A 177 -10.49 30.86 14.27
C ILE A 177 -11.79 31.64 14.03
N SER A 178 -12.46 31.41 12.90
CA SER A 178 -13.72 32.07 12.55
C SER A 178 -14.86 31.72 13.52
N ALA A 179 -14.90 30.48 14.00
CA ALA A 179 -15.87 30.06 15.00
C ALA A 179 -15.63 30.76 16.35
N ILE A 180 -14.37 30.86 16.79
CA ILE A 180 -13.99 31.55 18.04
C ILE A 180 -14.32 33.03 17.94
N SER A 181 -13.99 33.71 16.83
CA SER A 181 -14.28 35.14 16.67
C SER A 181 -15.79 35.41 16.70
N ASN A 182 -16.61 34.57 16.06
CA ASN A 182 -18.06 34.74 16.05
C ASN A 182 -18.71 34.53 17.42
N VAL A 183 -18.08 33.76 18.31
CA VAL A 183 -18.56 33.58 19.69
C VAL A 183 -18.17 34.75 20.58
N PHE A 184 -16.95 35.30 20.42
CA PHE A 184 -16.46 36.41 21.26
C PHE A 184 -17.04 37.78 20.90
N TRP A 185 -17.53 37.96 19.67
CA TRP A 185 -18.08 39.23 19.18
C TRP A 185 -19.62 39.28 19.16
N LYS A 186 -20.28 38.34 19.85
CA LYS A 186 -21.72 38.37 20.17
C LYS A 186 -21.93 38.70 21.64
#